data_AF-A0A7H4LY39-F1
#
_entry.id   AF-A0A7H4LY39-F1
#
_cell.length_a   1.000
_cell.length_b   1.000
_cell.length_c   1.000
_cell.angle_alpha   90.00
_cell.angle_beta   90.00
_cell.angle_gamma   90.00
#
_symmetry.space_group_name_H-M   'P 1'
#
loop_
_entity.id
_entity.type
_entity.pdbx_description
1 polymer ?
#
loop_
_entity_poly.entity_id
_entity_poly.type
_entity_poly.pdbx_seq_one_letter_code
_entity_poly.pdbx_strand_id
1 'polypeptide(L)'
;MTQTLGARSGYLEALSAIPDEVIEMAAMIISRANLQLAGKVREQIFFTLADHLTFAIERSRKGIAIQNRLLPEVRRFYPQQFRVASEAVTIIRQQYGSNYRRRKPGISPFIW
;
A
#
# COMPACT_ATOMS: atom_id res chain seq x y z
N MET A 1 20.69 -29.49 14.50
CA MET A 1 19.93 -28.91 13.37
C MET A 1 19.20 -27.66 13.87
N THR A 2 19.79 -26.48 13.68
CA THR A 2 19.19 -25.20 14.10
C THR A 2 19.51 -24.13 13.07
N GLN A 3 18.62 -23.95 12.10
CA GLN A 3 18.59 -22.78 11.21
C GLN A 3 17.14 -22.37 11.01
N THR A 4 16.59 -21.54 11.90
CA THR A 4 15.26 -20.91 11.69
C THR A 4 15.04 -19.60 12.48
N LEU A 5 16.02 -19.08 13.22
CA LEU A 5 15.83 -17.91 14.09
C LEU A 5 16.18 -16.55 13.43
N GLY A 6 17.04 -16.52 12.42
CA GLY A 6 17.50 -15.26 11.80
C GLY A 6 16.45 -14.52 10.97
N ALA A 7 15.61 -15.25 10.23
CA ALA A 7 14.60 -14.63 9.35
C ALA A 7 13.43 -13.98 10.13
N ARG A 8 13.13 -14.48 11.32
CA ARG A 8 12.01 -13.99 12.14
C ARG A 8 12.36 -12.67 12.85
N SER A 9 13.64 -12.45 13.19
CA SER A 9 14.12 -11.17 13.75
C SER A 9 14.01 -10.03 12.74
N GLY A 10 14.52 -10.25 11.52
CA GLY A 10 14.48 -9.21 10.46
C GLY A 10 13.06 -8.83 10.03
N TYR A 11 12.12 -9.79 10.02
CA TYR A 11 10.71 -9.48 9.75
C TYR A 11 10.09 -8.59 10.84
N LEU A 12 10.36 -8.86 12.12
CA LEU A 12 9.86 -8.05 13.24
C LEU A 12 10.50 -6.65 13.28
N GLU A 13 11.78 -6.55 12.94
CA GLU A 13 12.48 -5.27 12.81
C GLU A 13 11.88 -4.43 11.67
N ALA A 14 11.62 -5.02 10.51
CA ALA A 14 10.95 -4.34 9.41
C ALA A 14 9.55 -3.84 9.80
N LEU A 15 8.80 -4.63 10.58
CA LEU A 15 7.50 -4.21 11.11
C LEU A 15 7.61 -3.03 12.08
N SER A 16 8.61 -3.01 12.95
CA SER A 16 8.85 -1.90 13.87
C SER A 16 9.27 -0.59 13.17
N ALA A 17 9.73 -0.69 11.92
CA ALA A 17 10.14 0.44 11.11
C ALA A 17 8.99 1.03 10.26
N ILE A 18 7.80 0.42 10.27
CA ILE A 18 6.63 0.94 9.55
C ILE A 18 6.14 2.21 10.27
N PRO A 19 6.06 3.37 9.59
CA PRO A 19 5.54 4.59 10.21
C PRO A 19 4.08 4.43 10.65
N ASP A 20 3.71 5.01 11.80
CA ASP A 20 2.34 4.95 12.34
C ASP A 20 1.29 5.43 11.33
N GLU A 21 1.59 6.48 10.57
CA GLU A 21 0.73 6.98 9.50
C GLU A 21 0.41 5.88 8.48
N VAL A 22 1.40 5.04 8.11
CA VAL A 22 1.25 3.91 7.18
C VAL A 22 0.38 2.80 7.76
N ILE A 23 0.53 2.52 9.05
CA ILE A 23 -0.31 1.56 9.78
C ILE A 23 -1.78 2.01 9.72
N GLU A 24 -2.05 3.28 10.01
CA GLU A 24 -3.39 3.86 9.96
C GLU A 24 -4.01 3.82 8.55
N MET A 25 -3.22 4.16 7.52
CA MET A 25 -3.70 4.08 6.14
C MET A 25 -4.00 2.64 5.71
N ALA A 26 -3.12 1.68 6.05
CA ALA A 26 -3.35 0.28 5.75
C ALA A 26 -4.66 -0.23 6.39
N ALA A 27 -4.89 0.12 7.66
CA ALA A 27 -6.13 -0.20 8.36
C ALA A 27 -7.36 0.40 7.67
N MET A 28 -7.29 1.67 7.26
CA MET A 28 -8.40 2.35 6.58
C MET A 28 -8.68 1.76 5.20
N ILE A 29 -7.65 1.40 4.43
CA ILE A 29 -7.80 0.76 3.11
C ILE A 29 -8.43 -0.63 3.26
N ILE A 30 -7.99 -1.42 4.25
CA ILE A 30 -8.55 -2.75 4.52
C ILE A 30 -10.01 -2.64 4.99
N SER A 31 -10.32 -1.65 5.83
CA SER A 31 -11.69 -1.38 6.25
C SER A 31 -12.59 -1.10 5.04
N ARG A 32 -12.17 -0.23 4.10
CA ARG A 32 -12.91 0.02 2.86
C ARG A 32 -13.03 -1.21 1.97
N ALA A 33 -11.95 -1.98 1.84
CA ALA A 33 -11.96 -3.23 1.10
C ALA A 33 -13.01 -4.21 1.66
N ASN A 34 -13.08 -4.37 2.97
CA ASN A 34 -14.07 -5.21 3.65
C ASN A 34 -15.52 -4.73 3.47
N LEU A 35 -15.74 -3.43 3.25
CA LEU A 35 -17.07 -2.88 2.97
C LEU A 35 -17.51 -3.09 1.52
N GLN A 36 -16.57 -3.19 0.58
CA GLN A 36 -16.87 -3.21 -0.86
C GLN A 36 -16.70 -4.58 -1.52
N LEU A 37 -15.84 -5.44 -0.97
CA LEU A 37 -15.53 -6.75 -1.55
C LEU A 37 -16.41 -7.83 -0.93
N ALA A 38 -16.81 -8.79 -1.75
CA ALA A 38 -17.48 -10.00 -1.26
C ALA A 38 -16.47 -10.87 -0.49
N GLY A 39 -16.55 -10.84 0.84
CA GLY A 39 -15.71 -11.62 1.74
C GLY A 39 -14.73 -10.76 2.55
N LYS A 40 -14.24 -11.32 3.66
CA LYS A 40 -13.26 -10.64 4.51
C LYS A 40 -11.86 -10.71 3.91
N VAL A 41 -11.20 -9.56 3.84
CA VAL A 41 -9.76 -9.45 3.63
C VAL A 41 -9.06 -10.23 4.73
N ARG A 42 -8.13 -11.09 4.33
CA ARG A 42 -7.34 -11.90 5.26
C ARG A 42 -6.40 -11.01 6.07
N GLU A 43 -6.24 -11.29 7.36
CA GLU A 43 -5.39 -10.49 8.26
C GLU A 43 -3.94 -10.39 7.78
N GLN A 44 -3.42 -11.42 7.11
CA GLN A 44 -2.05 -11.41 6.56
C GLN A 44 -1.83 -10.31 5.50
N ILE A 45 -2.90 -9.80 4.89
CA ILE A 45 -2.83 -8.70 3.92
C ILE A 45 -2.41 -7.39 4.60
N PHE A 46 -2.69 -7.21 5.91
CA PHE A 46 -2.33 -6.01 6.64
C PHE A 46 -0.83 -5.68 6.52
N PHE A 47 0.02 -6.64 6.88
CA PHE A 47 1.47 -6.43 6.86
C PHE A 47 2.01 -6.24 5.44
N THR A 48 1.51 -7.05 4.50
CA THR A 48 1.91 -6.96 3.08
C THR A 48 1.54 -5.58 2.51
N LEU A 49 0.35 -5.08 2.84
CA LEU A 49 -0.11 -3.76 2.42
C LEU A 49 0.71 -2.64 3.05
N ALA A 50 1.00 -2.72 4.35
CA ALA A 50 1.77 -1.70 5.05
C ALA A 50 3.21 -1.60 4.52
N ASP A 51 3.87 -2.74 4.25
CA ASP A 51 5.19 -2.77 3.61
C ASP A 51 5.14 -2.17 2.19
N HIS A 52 4.16 -2.57 1.38
CA HIS A 52 3.96 -2.00 0.04
C HIS A 52 3.71 -0.50 0.05
N LEU A 53 2.89 0.00 0.98
CA LEU A 53 2.62 1.43 1.13
C LEU A 53 3.91 2.18 1.49
N THR A 54 4.67 1.67 2.45
CA THR A 54 5.96 2.25 2.86
C THR A 54 6.88 2.41 1.66
N PHE A 55 7.08 1.34 0.87
CA PHE A 55 7.89 1.38 -0.34
C PHE A 55 7.31 2.33 -1.41
N ALA A 56 5.99 2.31 -1.60
CA ALA A 56 5.30 3.14 -2.59
C ALA A 56 5.36 4.65 -2.29
N ILE A 57 5.32 5.02 -1.02
CA ILE A 57 5.46 6.40 -0.56
C ILE A 57 6.91 6.84 -0.74
N GLU A 58 7.88 6.04 -0.27
CA GLU A 58 9.31 6.37 -0.36
C GLU A 58 9.77 6.53 -1.82
N ARG A 59 9.35 5.62 -2.72
CA ARG A 59 9.67 5.76 -4.16
C ARG A 59 9.03 7.02 -4.77
N SER A 60 7.81 7.35 -4.36
CA SER A 60 7.11 8.55 -4.83
C SER A 60 7.83 9.82 -4.38
N ARG A 61 8.34 9.85 -3.14
CA ARG A 61 9.15 10.97 -2.60
C ARG A 61 10.44 11.16 -3.39
N LYS A 62 11.05 10.06 -3.86
CA LYS A 62 12.24 10.05 -4.71
C LYS A 62 11.94 10.38 -6.18
N GLY A 63 10.68 10.59 -6.56
CA GLY A 63 10.29 10.85 -7.94
C GLY A 63 10.42 9.63 -8.87
N ILE A 64 10.49 8.42 -8.31
CA ILE A 64 10.66 7.19 -9.08
C ILE A 64 9.28 6.72 -9.58
N ALA A 65 9.08 6.82 -10.89
CA ALA A 65 7.89 6.31 -11.55
C ALA A 65 8.08 4.83 -11.93
N ILE A 66 7.06 4.01 -11.64
CA ILE A 66 6.98 2.61 -12.06
C ILE A 66 5.74 2.47 -12.94
N GLN A 67 5.89 1.79 -14.08
CA GLN A 67 4.78 1.47 -14.96
C GLN A 67 4.21 0.09 -14.61
N ASN A 68 2.94 0.03 -14.20
CA ASN A 68 2.24 -1.24 -14.07
C ASN A 68 1.80 -1.74 -15.45
N ARG A 69 2.53 -2.73 -15.98
CA ARG A 69 2.23 -3.38 -17.27
C ARG A 69 0.99 -4.28 -17.23
N LEU A 70 0.56 -4.72 -16.05
CA LEU A 70 -0.59 -5.60 -15.83
C LEU A 70 -1.88 -4.84 -15.50
N LEU A 71 -1.84 -3.50 -15.51
CA LEU A 71 -2.99 -2.69 -15.13
C LEU A 71 -4.24 -2.97 -16.00
N PRO A 72 -4.13 -3.13 -17.34
CA PRO A 72 -5.29 -3.47 -18.16
C PRO A 72 -5.96 -4.77 -17.72
N GLU A 73 -5.17 -5.79 -17.41
CA GLU A 73 -5.61 -7.10 -16.94
C GLU A 73 -6.23 -7.00 -15.55
N VAL A 74 -5.58 -6.31 -14.61
CA VAL A 74 -6.13 -6.11 -13.25
C VAL A 74 -7.46 -5.38 -13.30
N ARG A 75 -7.58 -4.32 -14.11
CA ARG A 75 -8.83 -3.59 -14.29
C ARG A 75 -9.93 -4.47 -14.91
N ARG A 76 -9.57 -5.36 -15.83
CA ARG A 76 -10.51 -6.26 -16.50
C ARG A 76 -10.98 -7.40 -15.60
N PHE A 77 -10.06 -8.06 -14.90
CA PHE A 77 -10.35 -9.28 -14.14
C PHE A 77 -10.70 -9.02 -12.67
N TYR A 78 -10.23 -7.91 -12.09
CA TYR A 78 -10.44 -7.56 -10.68
C TYR A 78 -11.01 -6.14 -10.52
N PRO A 79 -12.16 -5.81 -11.14
CA PRO A 79 -12.67 -4.44 -11.21
C PRO A 79 -13.06 -3.85 -9.84
N GLN A 80 -13.47 -4.68 -8.87
CA GLN A 80 -13.79 -4.21 -7.52
C GLN A 80 -12.52 -3.87 -6.74
N GLN A 81 -11.51 -4.73 -6.79
CA GLN A 81 -10.21 -4.50 -6.16
C GLN A 81 -9.52 -3.28 -6.78
N PHE A 82 -9.63 -3.12 -8.10
CA PHE A 82 -9.13 -1.94 -8.79
C PHE A 82 -9.78 -0.64 -8.29
N ARG A 83 -11.10 -0.67 -8.01
CA ARG A 83 -11.83 0.47 -7.45
C ARG A 83 -11.33 0.81 -6.04
N VAL A 84 -11.22 -0.19 -5.17
CA VAL A 84 -10.67 -0.03 -3.80
C VAL A 84 -9.24 0.52 -3.85
N ALA A 85 -8.39 0.01 -4.73
CA ALA A 85 -7.02 0.49 -4.91
C ALA A 85 -6.98 1.95 -5.41
N SER A 86 -7.92 2.34 -6.28
CA SER A 86 -8.03 3.73 -6.76
C SER A 86 -8.47 4.69 -5.64
N GLU A 87 -9.37 4.26 -4.76
CA GLU A 87 -9.74 5.01 -3.56
C GLU A 87 -8.57 5.09 -2.57
N ALA A 88 -7.81 4.01 -2.41
CA ALA A 88 -6.61 3.99 -1.59
C ALA A 88 -5.59 5.05 -2.03
N VAL A 89 -5.39 5.24 -3.35
CA VAL A 89 -4.55 6.33 -3.87
C VAL A 89 -5.06 7.71 -3.43
N THR A 90 -6.38 7.90 -3.39
CA THR A 90 -6.98 9.17 -2.94
C THR A 90 -6.73 9.41 -1.45
N ILE A 91 -6.89 8.37 -0.63
CA ILE A 91 -6.55 8.40 0.81
C ILE A 91 -5.09 8.81 1.01
N ILE A 92 -4.17 8.14 0.33
CA ILE A 92 -2.73 8.39 0.45
C ILE A 92 -2.41 9.83 0.06
N ARG A 93 -3.01 10.32 -1.03
CA ARG A 93 -2.87 11.72 -1.47
C ARG A 93 -3.46 12.71 -0.48
N GLN A 94 -4.53 12.38 0.24
CA GLN A 94 -5.11 13.30 1.23
C GLN A 94 -4.23 13.38 2.49
N GLN A 95 -3.75 12.24 2.98
CA GLN A 95 -2.92 12.17 4.18
C GLN A 95 -1.51 12.73 3.94
N TYR A 96 -0.88 12.41 2.81
CA TYR A 96 0.45 12.95 2.49
C TYR A 96 0.45 14.25 1.69
N GLY A 97 -0.60 14.52 0.91
CA GLY A 97 -0.68 15.72 0.07
C GLY A 97 -0.89 17.00 0.87
N SER A 98 -1.53 16.91 2.04
CA SER A 98 -1.71 18.05 2.97
C SER A 98 -0.36 18.50 3.57
N ASN A 99 0.53 17.56 3.88
CA ASN A 99 1.93 17.83 4.26
C ASN A 99 2.82 18.23 3.06
N TYR A 100 2.32 18.07 1.83
CA TYR A 100 3.09 18.22 0.61
C TYR A 100 2.63 19.43 -0.21
N ARG A 101 2.63 20.60 0.41
CA ARG A 101 2.42 21.88 -0.27
C ARG A 101 3.73 22.45 -0.82
N ARG A 102 4.49 21.68 -1.60
CA ARG A 102 5.48 22.20 -2.59
C ARG A 102 6.19 21.06 -3.35
N ARG A 103 6.20 21.21 -4.68
CA ARG A 103 6.62 20.26 -5.74
C ARG A 103 5.52 19.28 -6.12
N LYS A 104 5.35 19.02 -7.42
CA LYS A 104 4.46 17.98 -7.94
C LYS A 104 5.34 16.78 -8.30
N PRO A 105 5.11 15.60 -7.74
CA PRO A 105 5.29 14.36 -8.45
C PRO A 105 3.91 13.73 -8.56
N GLY A 106 3.54 13.36 -9.79
CA GLY A 106 2.29 12.66 -10.02
C GLY A 106 2.29 11.36 -9.24
N ILE A 107 1.56 11.31 -8.14
CA ILE A 107 1.13 10.06 -7.50
C ILE A 107 0.14 9.45 -8.49
N SER A 108 0.63 8.89 -9.59
CA SER A 108 -0.19 8.30 -10.63
C SER A 108 -1.02 7.17 -10.00
N PRO A 109 -2.30 6.97 -10.36
CA PRO A 109 -3.10 5.85 -9.83
C PRO A 109 -2.53 4.46 -10.18
N PHE A 110 -1.43 4.42 -10.94
CA PHE A 110 -0.71 3.25 -11.42
C PHE A 110 0.35 2.75 -10.42
N ILE A 111 0.16 3.02 -9.13
CA ILE A 111 1.12 2.73 -8.04
C ILE A 111 0.87 1.36 -7.36
N TRP A 112 -0.09 0.59 -7.85
CA TRP A 112 -0.34 -0.81 -7.52
C TRP A 112 0.02 -1.68 -8.72
#